data_AF-A0A060CDF3-F1
#
_entry.id   AF-A0A060CDF3-F1
#
_cell.length_a   1.000
_cell.length_b   1.000
_cell.length_c   1.000
_cell.angle_alpha   90.00
_cell.angle_beta   90.00
_cell.angle_gamma   90.00
#
_symmetry.space_group_name_H-M   'P 1'
#
loop_
_entity.id
_entity.type
_entity.pdbx_description
1 polymer ?
#
loop_
_entity_poly.entity_id
_entity_poly.type
_entity_poly.pdbx_seq_one_letter_code
_entity_poly.pdbx_strand_id
1 'polypeptide(L)'
;MDGDLDGGDTLSGWGVINGTAGADSLTGSVTNDQFYGNGGQDTLVGKDGNDVYYISGTGTDGTQVVEAAYGGSDTVYSQVSDLNLSTSSTTADGTSGNSQIEYIVLQAQTSIQNQSATGNNYSQTLVGNALNNQLTGKGGNDMLVAGDGNDYLDGGSGNLSNAGDGSGYAP
;
A
#
# COMPACT_ATOMS: atom_id res chain seq x y z
N MET A 1 1.67 23.87 19.49
CA MET A 1 1.10 22.61 20.01
C MET A 1 -0.24 22.95 20.65
N ASP A 2 -1.16 23.49 19.85
CA ASP A 2 -2.59 23.33 20.08
C ASP A 2 -2.96 21.95 19.52
N GLY A 3 -3.54 21.09 20.34
CA GLY A 3 -3.84 19.71 19.97
C GLY A 3 -5.09 19.58 19.10
N ASP A 4 -5.19 20.39 18.04
CA ASP A 4 -6.17 20.18 16.98
C ASP A 4 -5.47 19.37 15.88
N LEU A 5 -5.98 18.18 15.60
CA LEU A 5 -5.51 17.34 14.50
C LEU A 5 -6.47 17.57 13.33
N ASP A 6 -6.30 18.68 12.60
CA ASP A 6 -7.04 18.91 11.38
C ASP A 6 -6.26 18.39 10.15
N GLY A 7 -6.97 18.11 9.07
CA GLY A 7 -6.38 17.49 7.88
C GLY A 7 -5.27 18.36 7.29
N GLY A 8 -4.06 17.82 7.19
CA GLY A 8 -2.87 18.56 6.75
C GLY A 8 -1.67 18.48 7.70
N ASP A 9 -1.76 17.65 8.75
CA ASP A 9 -0.77 17.63 9.81
C ASP A 9 0.53 16.96 9.41
N THR A 10 1.63 17.47 9.99
CA THR A 10 2.91 16.75 10.00
C THR A 10 3.09 16.04 11.33
N LEU A 11 2.85 14.74 11.35
CA LEU A 11 3.04 13.92 12.54
C LEU A 11 4.36 13.14 12.44
N SER A 12 5.21 13.25 13.47
CA SER A 12 6.41 12.41 13.59
C SER A 12 6.44 11.68 14.93
N GLY A 13 6.74 10.39 14.89
CA GLY A 13 6.70 9.53 16.06
C GLY A 13 7.50 8.25 15.89
N TRP A 14 7.46 7.44 16.94
CA TRP A 14 8.02 6.09 16.99
C TRP A 14 6.89 5.14 17.38
N GLY A 15 6.84 3.96 16.78
CA GLY A 15 5.83 2.96 17.03
C GLY A 15 4.55 3.22 16.24
N VAL A 16 3.51 3.79 16.86
CA VAL A 16 2.19 3.95 16.22
C VAL A 16 1.93 5.41 15.86
N ILE A 17 1.64 5.65 14.58
CA ILE A 17 1.41 6.97 13.99
C ILE A 17 0.01 6.96 13.39
N ASN A 18 -0.88 7.82 13.91
CA ASN A 18 -2.27 7.90 13.46
C ASN A 18 -2.47 9.21 12.69
N GLY A 19 -2.86 9.09 11.43
CA GLY A 19 -3.45 10.17 10.65
C GLY A 19 -4.92 10.40 11.03
N THR A 20 -5.50 11.35 10.34
CA THR A 20 -6.87 11.83 10.48
C THR A 20 -7.72 11.33 9.31
N ALA A 21 -8.90 11.90 9.08
CA ALA A 21 -9.63 11.64 7.83
C ALA A 21 -9.22 12.58 6.68
N GLY A 22 -8.30 13.52 6.96
CA GLY A 22 -7.78 14.50 6.01
C GLY A 22 -6.51 14.01 5.32
N ALA A 23 -5.91 14.86 4.49
CA ALA A 23 -4.66 14.55 3.82
C ALA A 23 -3.48 14.86 4.73
N ASP A 24 -2.78 13.83 5.25
CA ASP A 24 -1.72 14.03 6.24
C ASP A 24 -0.32 13.71 5.72
N SER A 25 0.70 14.28 6.36
CA SER A 25 2.11 13.99 6.12
C SER A 25 2.68 13.28 7.35
N LEU A 26 2.72 11.95 7.33
CA LEU A 26 3.11 11.12 8.45
C LEU A 26 4.55 10.64 8.25
N THR A 27 5.44 10.88 9.19
CA THR A 27 6.85 10.47 9.09
C THR A 27 7.30 9.66 10.30
N GLY A 28 7.74 8.43 10.04
CA GLY A 28 8.28 7.48 10.99
C GLY A 28 9.71 7.76 11.42
N SER A 29 10.30 6.71 11.96
CA SER A 29 11.60 6.62 12.60
C SER A 29 12.49 5.68 11.79
N VAL A 30 13.67 5.31 12.31
CA VAL A 30 14.53 4.30 11.67
C VAL A 30 14.28 2.90 12.24
N THR A 31 13.09 2.70 12.80
CA THR A 31 12.65 1.47 13.47
C THR A 31 11.26 1.14 12.99
N ASN A 32 10.85 -0.12 13.18
CA ASN A 32 9.55 -0.62 12.75
C ASN A 32 8.38 0.22 13.32
N ASP A 33 7.69 0.90 12.43
CA ASP A 33 6.56 1.78 12.69
C ASP A 33 5.25 1.21 12.11
N GLN A 34 4.13 1.70 12.64
CA GLN A 34 2.77 1.40 12.19
C GLN A 34 2.06 2.70 11.87
N PHE A 35 1.61 2.84 10.64
CA PHE A 35 0.88 4.00 10.15
C PHE A 35 -0.58 3.67 9.95
N TYR A 36 -1.47 4.52 10.45
CA TYR A 36 -2.90 4.43 10.19
C TYR A 36 -3.34 5.69 9.45
N GLY A 37 -3.61 5.58 8.14
CA GLY A 37 -3.99 6.72 7.29
C GLY A 37 -5.37 7.28 7.64
N ASN A 38 -6.34 6.42 7.97
CA ASN A 38 -7.71 6.76 8.40
C ASN A 38 -8.58 7.58 7.41
N GLY A 39 -8.07 7.91 6.23
CA GLY A 39 -8.80 8.55 5.13
C GLY A 39 -7.93 9.62 4.49
N GLY A 40 -8.44 10.30 3.47
CA GLY A 40 -7.71 11.38 2.82
C GLY A 40 -6.47 10.94 2.04
N GLN A 41 -5.89 11.89 1.31
CA GLN A 41 -4.73 11.64 0.45
C GLN A 41 -3.44 11.81 1.27
N ASP A 42 -2.96 10.73 1.85
CA ASP A 42 -1.82 10.79 2.76
C ASP A 42 -0.45 10.69 2.05
N THR A 43 0.58 11.20 2.70
CA THR A 43 1.98 10.86 2.44
C THR A 43 2.55 10.19 3.68
N LEU A 44 2.82 8.89 3.57
CA LEU A 44 3.31 8.04 4.66
C LEU A 44 4.79 7.74 4.41
N VAL A 45 5.69 8.17 5.30
CA VAL A 45 7.14 8.04 5.14
C VAL A 45 7.71 7.17 6.26
N GLY A 46 8.07 5.91 5.98
CA GLY A 46 8.61 4.97 6.96
C GLY A 46 10.03 5.26 7.38
N LYS A 47 10.92 5.25 6.38
CA LYS A 47 12.40 5.31 6.45
C LYS A 47 13.00 3.91 6.53
N ASP A 48 13.77 3.60 7.58
CA ASP A 48 14.36 2.28 7.79
C ASP A 48 13.49 1.55 8.81
N GLY A 49 13.45 0.22 8.74
CA GLY A 49 12.57 -0.59 9.57
C GLY A 49 11.74 -1.52 8.70
N ASN A 50 11.04 -2.43 9.36
CA ASN A 50 9.95 -3.18 8.75
C ASN A 50 8.65 -2.51 9.17
N ASP A 51 8.15 -1.64 8.31
CA ASP A 51 7.02 -0.77 8.59
C ASP A 51 5.70 -1.36 8.08
N VAL A 52 4.61 -0.98 8.74
CA VAL A 52 3.26 -1.45 8.41
C VAL A 52 2.32 -0.28 8.18
N TYR A 53 1.69 -0.25 7.02
CA TYR A 53 0.78 0.82 6.59
C TYR A 53 -0.65 0.30 6.51
N TYR A 54 -1.57 0.93 7.24
CA TYR A 54 -3.00 0.68 7.15
C TYR A 54 -3.69 1.81 6.40
N ILE A 55 -4.05 1.54 5.14
CA ILE A 55 -4.79 2.48 4.29
C ILE A 55 -6.28 2.12 4.38
N SER A 56 -7.07 3.03 4.95
CA SER A 56 -8.49 2.84 5.23
C SER A 56 -9.24 4.17 5.12
N GLY A 57 -10.56 4.14 5.30
CA GLY A 57 -11.39 5.35 5.20
C GLY A 57 -11.75 5.71 3.76
N THR A 58 -11.98 6.99 3.51
CA THR A 58 -12.45 7.51 2.22
C THR A 58 -11.54 8.61 1.71
N GLY A 59 -11.47 8.80 0.38
CA GLY A 59 -10.69 9.87 -0.23
C GLY A 59 -9.19 9.58 -0.29
N THR A 60 -8.81 8.30 -0.30
CA THR A 60 -7.42 7.82 -0.28
C THR A 60 -6.73 7.86 -1.63
N ASP A 61 -7.43 8.21 -2.70
CA ASP A 61 -6.89 8.29 -4.05
C ASP A 61 -5.68 9.22 -4.08
N GLY A 62 -4.53 8.70 -4.51
CA GLY A 62 -3.26 9.42 -4.53
C GLY A 62 -2.46 9.38 -3.22
N THR A 63 -2.87 8.57 -2.24
CA THR A 63 -2.03 8.25 -1.08
C THR A 63 -0.69 7.71 -1.55
N GLN A 64 0.39 8.19 -0.94
CA GLN A 64 1.76 7.79 -1.24
C GLN A 64 2.38 7.13 -0.02
N VAL A 65 3.09 6.03 -0.26
CA VAL A 65 3.94 5.37 0.74
C VAL A 65 5.39 5.50 0.30
N VAL A 66 6.24 6.00 1.18
CA VAL A 66 7.61 6.43 0.89
C VAL A 66 8.59 5.69 1.80
N GLU A 67 9.27 4.70 1.22
CA GLU A 67 10.24 3.86 1.93
C GLU A 67 11.67 4.07 1.49
N ALA A 68 12.61 3.88 2.41
CA ALA A 68 14.02 3.85 2.06
C ALA A 68 14.36 2.58 1.27
N ALA A 69 15.22 2.73 0.27
CA ALA A 69 15.79 1.57 -0.42
C ALA A 69 16.57 0.71 0.60
N TYR A 70 16.27 -0.58 0.64
CA TYR A 70 16.83 -1.55 1.57
C TYR A 70 16.56 -1.23 3.05
N GLY A 71 15.52 -0.44 3.34
CA GLY A 71 15.11 -0.02 4.68
C GLY A 71 14.61 -1.17 5.55
N GLY A 72 14.07 -2.22 4.93
CA GLY A 72 13.61 -3.42 5.62
C GLY A 72 12.68 -4.22 4.72
N SER A 73 11.64 -4.79 5.33
CA SER A 73 10.56 -5.45 4.62
C SER A 73 9.21 -4.90 5.07
N ASP A 74 8.55 -4.22 4.14
CA ASP A 74 7.43 -3.33 4.43
C ASP A 74 6.11 -3.90 3.91
N THR A 75 5.03 -3.63 4.66
CA THR A 75 3.71 -4.20 4.38
C THR A 75 2.63 -3.13 4.34
N VAL A 76 1.85 -3.11 3.26
CA VAL A 76 0.64 -2.30 3.15
C VAL A 76 -0.59 -3.20 3.30
N TYR A 77 -1.41 -2.91 4.31
CA TYR A 77 -2.75 -3.45 4.46
C TYR A 77 -3.76 -2.44 3.92
N SER A 78 -4.48 -2.83 2.87
CA SER A 78 -5.51 -2.01 2.25
C SER A 78 -6.90 -2.44 2.70
N GLN A 79 -7.70 -1.51 3.21
CA GLN A 79 -9.12 -1.70 3.49
C GLN A 79 -9.99 -0.88 2.54
N VAL A 80 -9.39 -0.26 1.53
CA VAL A 80 -10.08 0.57 0.54
C VAL A 80 -10.45 -0.23 -0.71
N SER A 81 -11.37 0.31 -1.52
CA SER A 81 -11.82 -0.34 -2.75
C SER A 81 -10.79 -0.29 -3.87
N ASP A 82 -9.99 0.77 -3.92
CA ASP A 82 -8.94 0.95 -4.93
C ASP A 82 -7.67 1.48 -4.28
N LEU A 83 -6.67 0.61 -4.16
CA LEU A 83 -5.33 0.99 -3.75
C LEU A 83 -4.44 1.12 -4.98
N ASN A 84 -3.82 2.28 -5.14
CA ASN A 84 -2.86 2.51 -6.21
C ASN A 84 -1.55 3.10 -5.67
N LEU A 85 -0.51 2.27 -5.60
CA LEU A 85 0.83 2.65 -5.15
C LEU A 85 1.81 2.85 -6.30
N SER A 86 1.31 2.98 -7.53
CA SER A 86 2.20 3.01 -8.68
C SER A 86 3.05 4.27 -8.82
N THR A 87 2.71 5.31 -8.07
CA THR A 87 3.49 6.55 -7.93
C THR A 87 4.18 6.67 -6.58
N SER A 88 4.13 5.65 -5.71
CA SER A 88 4.85 5.66 -4.43
C SER A 88 6.35 5.87 -4.64
N SER A 89 6.91 6.82 -3.90
CA SER A 89 8.29 7.30 -4.01
C SER A 89 9.22 6.63 -2.99
N THR A 90 10.50 6.97 -3.01
CA THR A 90 11.53 6.44 -2.09
C THR A 90 12.15 7.41 -1.16
N THR A 91 11.98 8.67 -1.48
CA THR A 91 12.56 9.75 -0.74
C THR A 91 11.53 10.84 -0.67
N ALA A 92 11.36 11.42 0.51
CA ALA A 92 10.62 12.66 0.68
C ALA A 92 11.28 13.81 -0.09
N ASP A 93 12.55 13.66 -0.51
CA ASP A 93 13.37 14.64 -1.24
C ASP A 93 13.24 14.54 -2.78
N GLY A 94 12.20 13.86 -3.28
CA GLY A 94 11.88 13.86 -4.72
C GLY A 94 12.91 13.16 -5.63
N THR A 95 13.86 12.42 -5.06
CA THR A 95 14.77 11.57 -5.82
C THR A 95 14.06 10.24 -6.10
N SER A 96 13.47 10.11 -7.28
CA SER A 96 12.76 8.90 -7.70
C SER A 96 13.72 7.71 -7.81
N GLY A 97 13.47 6.66 -7.02
CA GLY A 97 14.04 5.33 -7.26
C GLY A 97 14.10 4.47 -6.01
N ASN A 98 13.30 3.38 -6.01
CA ASN A 98 13.28 2.17 -5.14
C ASN A 98 12.20 2.05 -4.03
N SER A 99 10.91 2.26 -4.33
CA SER A 99 9.86 2.11 -3.30
C SER A 99 9.74 0.62 -3.04
N GLN A 100 10.31 0.16 -1.94
CA GLN A 100 10.41 -1.25 -1.61
C GLN A 100 9.28 -1.64 -0.66
N ILE A 101 8.03 -1.51 -1.13
CA ILE A 101 6.93 -2.22 -0.47
C ILE A 101 6.97 -3.65 -0.98
N GLU A 102 7.36 -4.60 -0.14
CA GLU A 102 7.40 -6.01 -0.50
C GLU A 102 6.02 -6.64 -0.50
N TYR A 103 5.14 -6.23 0.42
CA TYR A 103 3.85 -6.87 0.61
C TYR A 103 2.69 -5.88 0.51
N ILE A 104 1.71 -6.21 -0.33
CA ILE A 104 0.43 -5.53 -0.39
C ILE A 104 -0.64 -6.58 -0.10
N VAL A 105 -1.44 -6.35 0.94
CA VAL A 105 -2.48 -7.29 1.40
C VAL A 105 -3.82 -6.57 1.43
N LEU A 106 -4.76 -7.06 0.62
CA LEU A 106 -6.14 -6.57 0.61
C LEU A 106 -6.93 -7.19 1.76
N GLN A 107 -7.46 -6.36 2.65
CA GLN A 107 -8.32 -6.75 3.76
C GLN A 107 -9.79 -6.50 3.39
N ALA A 108 -10.56 -7.58 3.28
CA ALA A 108 -11.97 -7.51 2.91
C ALA A 108 -12.77 -6.66 3.91
N GLN A 109 -13.58 -5.73 3.38
CA GLN A 109 -14.55 -4.95 4.16
C GLN A 109 -15.96 -5.34 3.74
N THR A 110 -16.89 -5.41 4.70
CA THR A 110 -18.29 -5.80 4.43
C THR A 110 -19.03 -4.84 3.50
N SER A 111 -18.56 -3.61 3.37
CA SER A 111 -19.10 -2.57 2.48
C SER A 111 -18.57 -2.64 1.05
N ILE A 112 -17.60 -3.52 0.76
CA ILE A 112 -16.91 -3.57 -0.53
C ILE A 112 -17.20 -4.91 -1.21
N GLN A 113 -17.53 -4.86 -2.50
CA GLN A 113 -17.77 -6.06 -3.32
C GLN A 113 -16.57 -6.43 -4.19
N ASN A 114 -15.82 -5.42 -4.66
CA ASN A 114 -14.62 -5.60 -5.47
C ASN A 114 -13.51 -4.73 -4.86
N GLN A 115 -12.28 -5.26 -4.80
CA GLN A 115 -11.11 -4.50 -4.37
C GLN A 115 -10.01 -4.59 -5.41
N SER A 116 -9.34 -3.47 -5.67
CA SER A 116 -8.14 -3.42 -6.50
C SER A 116 -6.89 -3.05 -5.71
N ALA A 117 -5.77 -3.62 -6.12
CA ALA A 117 -4.43 -3.19 -5.73
C ALA A 117 -3.57 -3.06 -6.97
N THR A 118 -2.96 -1.90 -7.14
CA THR A 118 -1.92 -1.65 -8.14
C THR A 118 -0.60 -1.42 -7.42
N GLY A 119 0.35 -2.30 -7.70
CA GLY A 119 1.74 -2.21 -7.28
C GLY A 119 2.54 -1.16 -8.04
N ASN A 120 3.85 -1.30 -8.04
CA ASN A 120 4.81 -0.38 -8.62
C ASN A 120 5.82 -1.13 -9.52
N ASN A 121 6.97 -0.54 -9.85
CA ASN A 121 7.92 -1.18 -10.76
C ASN A 121 8.90 -2.14 -10.07
N TYR A 122 8.70 -2.46 -8.79
CA TYR A 122 9.55 -3.33 -7.97
C TYR A 122 8.90 -4.70 -7.80
N SER A 123 9.68 -5.69 -7.35
CA SER A 123 9.13 -7.03 -7.14
C SER A 123 8.30 -7.04 -5.86
N GLN A 124 7.00 -7.33 -5.98
CA GLN A 124 6.07 -7.29 -4.86
C GLN A 124 5.28 -8.60 -4.74
N THR A 125 4.78 -8.85 -3.54
CA THR A 125 3.75 -9.85 -3.28
C THR A 125 2.42 -9.14 -3.05
N LEU A 126 1.47 -9.34 -3.95
CA LEU A 126 0.10 -8.82 -3.81
C LEU A 126 -0.80 -9.99 -3.42
N VAL A 127 -1.47 -9.86 -2.28
CA VAL A 127 -2.40 -10.86 -1.74
C VAL A 127 -3.80 -10.26 -1.71
N GLY A 128 -4.71 -10.87 -2.44
CA GLY A 128 -6.14 -10.58 -2.40
C GLY A 128 -6.82 -11.22 -1.19
N ASN A 129 -8.14 -11.43 -1.29
CA ASN A 129 -8.98 -11.97 -0.25
C ASN A 129 -10.13 -12.80 -0.85
N ALA A 130 -11.30 -12.81 -0.21
CA ALA A 130 -12.46 -13.59 -0.67
C ALA A 130 -13.46 -12.77 -1.52
N LEU A 131 -13.17 -11.49 -1.75
CA LEU A 131 -13.92 -10.62 -2.66
C LEU A 131 -13.38 -10.77 -4.08
N ASN A 132 -14.08 -10.25 -5.09
CA ASN A 132 -13.47 -10.17 -6.43
C ASN A 132 -12.30 -9.18 -6.39
N ASN A 133 -11.10 -9.66 -6.70
CA ASN A 133 -9.89 -8.84 -6.66
C ASN A 133 -9.36 -8.53 -8.05
N GLN A 134 -8.90 -7.29 -8.22
CA GLN A 134 -8.10 -6.87 -9.37
C GLN A 134 -6.69 -6.53 -8.90
N LEU A 135 -5.73 -7.41 -9.15
CA LEU A 135 -4.35 -7.24 -8.74
C LEU A 135 -3.47 -6.93 -9.95
N THR A 136 -2.76 -5.81 -9.90
CA THR A 136 -1.84 -5.38 -10.97
C THR A 136 -0.44 -5.17 -10.39
N GLY A 137 0.51 -6.02 -10.77
CA GLY A 137 1.90 -5.96 -10.30
C GLY A 137 2.69 -4.77 -10.87
N LYS A 138 2.50 -4.48 -12.18
CA LYS A 138 3.24 -3.50 -13.01
C LYS A 138 4.63 -3.93 -13.46
N GLY A 139 5.68 -3.71 -12.69
CA GLY A 139 7.05 -4.04 -13.10
C GLY A 139 7.75 -4.80 -11.99
N GLY A 140 8.86 -5.47 -12.27
CA GLY A 140 9.48 -6.37 -11.30
C GLY A 140 8.89 -7.78 -11.37
N ASN A 141 9.44 -8.72 -10.60
CA ASN A 141 8.97 -10.11 -10.60
C ASN A 141 7.95 -10.29 -9.48
N ASP A 142 6.67 -10.13 -9.83
CA ASP A 142 5.60 -10.14 -8.84
C ASP A 142 5.07 -11.55 -8.55
N MET A 143 4.62 -11.72 -7.30
CA MET A 143 3.78 -12.84 -6.87
C MET A 143 2.38 -12.31 -6.60
N LEU A 144 1.41 -12.74 -7.41
CA LEU A 144 0.01 -12.37 -7.24
C LEU A 144 -0.76 -13.58 -6.70
N VAL A 145 -1.40 -13.41 -5.55
CA VAL A 145 -2.24 -14.42 -4.91
C VAL A 145 -3.65 -13.86 -4.82
N ALA A 146 -4.56 -14.41 -5.61
CA ALA A 146 -5.93 -13.89 -5.71
C ALA A 146 -6.76 -14.14 -4.45
N GLY A 147 -6.84 -15.40 -4.01
CA GLY A 147 -7.80 -15.83 -3.00
C GLY A 147 -9.07 -16.41 -3.65
N ASP A 148 -10.20 -16.32 -2.94
CA ASP A 148 -11.51 -16.73 -3.47
C ASP A 148 -12.15 -15.55 -4.23
N GLY A 149 -12.98 -15.84 -5.22
CA GLY A 149 -13.72 -14.80 -5.95
C GLY A 149 -13.57 -14.94 -7.46
N ASN A 150 -14.08 -13.94 -8.19
CA ASN A 150 -13.83 -13.80 -9.61
C ASN A 150 -12.71 -12.77 -9.81
N ASP A 151 -11.48 -13.24 -9.87
CA ASP A 151 -10.31 -12.38 -9.82
C ASP A 151 -9.70 -12.09 -11.19
N TYR A 152 -9.04 -10.95 -11.27
CA TYR A 152 -8.23 -10.54 -12.40
C TYR A 152 -6.80 -10.27 -11.92
N LEU A 153 -5.84 -10.98 -12.51
CA LEU A 153 -4.43 -10.87 -12.17
C LEU A 153 -3.65 -10.37 -13.40
N ASP A 154 -3.00 -9.23 -13.27
CA ASP A 154 -2.11 -8.66 -14.28
C ASP A 154 -0.71 -8.49 -13.69
N GLY A 155 0.23 -9.36 -14.08
CA GLY A 155 1.63 -9.27 -13.66
C GLY A 155 2.37 -8.07 -14.27
N GLY A 156 1.78 -7.36 -15.21
CA GLY A 156 2.41 -6.28 -15.94
C GLY A 156 3.58 -6.74 -16.81
N SER A 157 4.64 -5.92 -16.84
CA SER A 157 5.82 -6.06 -17.69
C SER A 157 6.88 -7.06 -17.20
N GLY A 158 6.71 -7.61 -16.00
CA GLY A 158 7.64 -8.58 -15.40
C GLY A 158 7.18 -10.04 -15.49
N ASN A 159 8.03 -10.97 -15.05
CA ASN A 159 7.67 -12.40 -15.06
C ASN A 159 6.70 -12.71 -13.92
N LEU A 160 5.49 -13.13 -14.29
CA LEU A 160 4.43 -13.51 -13.37
C LEU A 160 4.67 -14.89 -12.75
N SER A 161 4.68 -14.98 -11.42
CA SER A 161 4.51 -16.25 -10.69
C SER A 161 3.10 -16.35 -10.11
N ASN A 162 2.17 -16.86 -10.91
CA ASN A 162 0.79 -17.09 -10.44
C ASN A 162 0.73 -18.28 -9.49
N ALA A 163 0.29 -18.05 -8.26
CA ALA A 163 -0.23 -19.08 -7.38
C ALA A 163 -1.74 -18.83 -7.23
N GLY A 164 -2.54 -19.31 -8.19
CA GLY A 164 -3.99 -19.17 -8.15
C GLY A 164 -4.70 -20.52 -8.23
N ASP A 165 -5.38 -20.90 -7.15
CA ASP A 165 -6.42 -21.92 -7.05
C ASP A 165 -7.83 -21.31 -7.21
N GLY A 166 -7.96 -20.26 -8.02
CA GLY A 166 -9.23 -19.63 -8.38
C GLY A 166 -9.15 -19.17 -9.83
N SER A 167 -10.25 -19.25 -10.58
CA SER A 167 -10.32 -19.16 -12.04
C SER A 167 -10.01 -17.77 -12.64
N GLY A 168 -8.85 -17.20 -12.35
CA GLY A 168 -8.39 -15.93 -12.91
C GLY A 168 -7.98 -16.07 -14.37
N TYR A 169 -8.70 -15.38 -15.25
CA TYR A 169 -8.33 -15.23 -16.67
C TYR A 169 -7.09 -14.33 -16.77
N ALA A 170 -5.99 -14.88 -17.28
CA ALA A 170 -4.89 -14.09 -17.81
C ALA A 170 -5.14 -13.88 -19.32
N PRO A 171 -5.32 -12.64 -19.83
CA PRO A 171 -5.29 -12.38 -21.26
C PRO A 171 -3.88 -12.48 -21.86
#